data_AF-A0A1Y5GLG3-F1
#
_entry.id   AF-A0A1Y5GLG3-F1
#
_cell.length_a   1.000
_cell.length_b   1.000
_cell.length_c   1.000
_cell.angle_alpha   90.00
_cell.angle_beta   90.00
_cell.angle_gamma   90.00
#
_symmetry.space_group_name_H-M   'P 1'
#
loop_
_entity.id
_entity.type
_entity.pdbx_description
1 polymer ?
#
loop_
_entity_poly.entity_id
_entity_poly.type
_entity_poly.pdbx_seq_one_letter_code
_entity_poly.pdbx_strand_id
1 'polypeptide(L)'
;MNYYGVRISVICVVDDEVIPEDGYTLDVQVHIVEAKDYEEAFSNALVIGKQQEQTYKNDSGNDVVWRLKEIEYIRKLGVVTGVEISSRFEGYFPDSTLDVQTSFNPENSEPITDDESSTY
;
A
#
# COMPACT_ATOMS: atom_id res chain seq x y z
N MET A 1 -0.75 -18.68 16.97
CA MET A 1 -0.55 -17.54 16.07
C MET A 1 0.25 -17.98 14.85
N ASN A 2 0.03 -17.30 13.73
CA ASN A 2 0.79 -17.45 12.50
C ASN A 2 1.41 -16.08 12.15
N TYR A 3 2.44 -16.10 11.31
CA TYR A 3 2.99 -14.87 10.72
C TYR A 3 2.55 -14.76 9.27
N TYR A 4 2.31 -13.54 8.83
CA TYR A 4 1.95 -13.22 7.47
C TYR A 4 2.85 -12.12 6.92
N GLY A 5 3.32 -12.29 5.69
CA GLY A 5 3.93 -11.23 4.92
C GLY A 5 2.84 -10.49 4.17
N VAL A 6 2.75 -9.18 4.34
CA VAL A 6 1.73 -8.35 3.68
C VAL A 6 2.42 -7.28 2.84
N ARG A 7 2.01 -7.15 1.58
CA ARG A 7 2.47 -6.08 0.68
C ARG A 7 1.39 -5.02 0.60
N ILE A 8 1.74 -3.79 0.95
CA ILE A 8 0.86 -2.63 0.89
C ILE A 8 1.42 -1.60 -0.06
N SER A 9 0.54 -0.83 -0.69
CA SER A 9 0.93 0.22 -1.62
C SER A 9 0.34 1.55 -1.18
N VAL A 10 1.22 2.52 -0.95
CA VAL A 10 0.84 3.89 -0.54
C VAL A 10 1.19 4.83 -1.69
N ILE A 11 0.21 5.58 -2.18
CA ILE A 11 0.41 6.50 -3.30
C ILE A 11 0.65 7.92 -2.81
N CYS A 12 1.62 8.59 -3.43
CA CYS A 12 1.87 10.01 -3.27
C CYS A 12 1.21 10.78 -4.40
N VAL A 13 0.23 11.61 -4.05
CA VAL A 13 -0.43 12.56 -4.95
C VAL A 13 0.00 13.98 -4.55
N VAL A 14 0.44 14.75 -5.52
CA VAL A 14 0.73 16.19 -5.34
C VAL A 14 -0.41 16.96 -5.99
N ASP A 15 -0.82 18.07 -5.38
CA ASP A 15 -1.78 19.01 -5.95
C ASP A 15 -1.20 19.66 -7.22
N ASP A 16 -1.28 18.92 -8.31
CA ASP A 16 -0.90 19.29 -9.66
C ASP A 16 -1.96 18.71 -10.62
N GLU A 17 -2.49 19.53 -11.52
CA GLU A 17 -3.59 19.15 -12.41
C GLU A 17 -3.13 18.23 -13.57
N VAL A 18 -1.86 17.83 -13.58
CA VAL A 18 -1.21 17.10 -14.65
C VAL A 18 -0.66 15.76 -14.13
N ILE A 19 -0.91 14.68 -14.89
CA ILE A 19 -0.23 13.40 -14.65
C ILE A 19 1.27 13.61 -14.93
N PRO A 20 2.16 13.36 -13.95
CA PRO A 20 3.59 13.47 -14.20
C PRO A 20 4.04 12.55 -15.35
N GLU A 21 5.03 12.96 -16.14
CA GLU A 21 5.56 12.11 -17.23
C GLU A 21 6.06 10.76 -16.72
N ASP A 22 6.57 10.73 -15.49
CA ASP A 22 7.04 9.53 -14.78
C ASP A 22 5.95 8.83 -13.94
N GLY A 23 4.70 9.31 -14.03
CA GLY A 23 3.57 8.82 -13.24
C GLY A 23 3.60 9.27 -11.78
N TYR A 24 2.68 8.75 -10.99
CA TYR A 24 2.64 8.96 -9.55
C TYR A 24 3.64 8.05 -8.86
N THR A 25 4.14 8.46 -7.69
CA THR A 25 5.02 7.62 -6.88
C THR A 25 4.19 6.71 -5.98
N LEU A 26 4.41 5.40 -6.07
CA LEU A 26 3.99 4.43 -5.05
C LEU A 26 5.16 4.12 -4.14
N ASP A 27 4.92 4.12 -2.84
CA ASP A 27 5.75 3.40 -1.88
C ASP A 27 5.13 2.02 -1.66
N VAL A 28 5.83 1.01 -2.15
CA VAL A 28 5.48 -0.39 -1.98
C VAL A 28 6.23 -0.92 -0.77
N GLN A 29 5.50 -1.29 0.26
CA GLN A 29 6.05 -1.76 1.53
C GLN A 29 5.68 -3.22 1.79
N VAL A 30 6.60 -3.98 2.39
CA VAL A 30 6.36 -5.35 2.84
C VAL A 30 6.53 -5.43 4.35
N HIS A 31 5.47 -5.82 5.05
CA HIS A 31 5.46 -5.97 6.50
C HIS A 31 5.28 -7.42 6.92
N ILE A 32 5.74 -7.76 8.12
CA ILE A 32 5.38 -9.00 8.80
C ILE A 32 4.35 -8.67 9.86
N VAL A 33 3.20 -9.33 9.82
CA VAL A 33 2.15 -9.21 10.82
C VAL A 33 1.90 -10.55 11.50
N GLU A 34 1.68 -10.50 12.81
CA GLU A 34 1.20 -11.64 13.57
C GLU A 34 -0.33 -11.66 13.54
N ALA A 35 -0.92 -12.80 13.16
CA ALA A 35 -2.37 -12.96 13.07
C ALA A 35 -2.78 -14.43 13.27
N LYS A 36 -4.05 -14.66 13.66
CA LYS A 36 -4.65 -15.99 13.80
C LYS A 36 -4.95 -16.58 12.43
N ASP A 37 -5.46 -15.76 11.52
CA ASP A 37 -5.92 -16.13 10.19
C ASP A 37 -5.67 -14.99 9.18
N TYR A 38 -6.13 -15.21 7.95
CA TYR A 38 -6.00 -14.27 6.85
C TYR A 38 -6.78 -12.96 7.08
N GLU A 39 -7.97 -13.05 7.66
CA GLU A 39 -8.84 -11.89 7.89
C GLU A 39 -8.21 -10.94 8.91
N GLU A 40 -7.66 -11.48 9.99
CA GLU A 40 -6.92 -10.69 10.97
C GLU A 40 -5.61 -10.13 10.38
N ALA A 41 -4.93 -10.87 9.49
CA ALA A 41 -3.75 -10.36 8.78
C ALA A 41 -4.09 -9.19 7.85
N PHE A 42 -5.20 -9.28 7.10
CA PHE A 42 -5.70 -8.21 6.25
C PHE A 42 -6.10 -6.97 7.06
N SER A 43 -6.82 -7.18 8.17
CA SER A 43 -7.17 -6.09 9.10
C SER A 43 -5.94 -5.38 9.65
N ASN A 44 -4.92 -6.15 10.07
CA ASN A 44 -3.65 -5.59 10.54
C ASN A 44 -2.91 -4.82 9.43
N ALA A 45 -2.91 -5.32 8.19
CA ALA A 45 -2.31 -4.63 7.04
C ALA A 45 -3.00 -3.29 6.75
N LEU A 46 -4.34 -3.24 6.83
CA LEU A 46 -5.10 -1.99 6.71
C LEU A 46 -4.73 -0.99 7.80
N VAL A 47 -4.57 -1.44 9.05
CA VAL A 47 -4.15 -0.57 10.16
C VAL A 47 -2.77 0.02 9.88
N ILE A 48 -1.81 -0.81 9.46
CA ILE A 48 -0.45 -0.36 9.12
C ILE A 48 -0.49 0.66 7.99
N GLY A 49 -1.18 0.34 6.89
CA GLY A 49 -1.27 1.24 5.74
C GLY A 49 -1.96 2.56 6.05
N LYS A 50 -3.01 2.54 6.88
CA LYS A 50 -3.68 3.78 7.34
C LYS A 50 -2.80 4.67 8.20
N GLN A 51 -1.82 4.09 8.91
CA GLN A 51 -0.83 4.88 9.67
C GLN A 51 0.17 5.60 8.77
N GLN A 52 0.32 5.18 7.50
CA GLN A 52 1.16 5.85 6.50
C GLN A 52 0.47 7.03 5.82
N GLU A 53 -0.85 7.18 6.02
CA GLU A 53 -1.59 8.28 5.42
C GLU A 53 -1.25 9.61 6.09
N GLN A 54 -0.86 10.57 5.28
CA GLN A 54 -0.50 11.90 5.76
C GLN A 54 -0.71 12.95 4.68
N THR A 55 -0.86 14.20 5.12
CA THR A 55 -0.96 15.36 4.25
C THR A 55 -0.06 16.46 4.79
N TYR A 56 0.75 17.04 3.92
CA TYR A 56 1.63 18.15 4.26
C TYR A 56 1.82 19.08 3.06
N LYS A 57 2.37 20.27 3.30
CA LYS A 57 2.74 21.23 2.26
C LYS A 57 4.19 21.04 1.87
N ASN A 58 4.49 20.96 0.57
CA ASN A 58 5.89 21.00 0.10
C ASN A 58 6.43 22.45 0.06
N ASP A 59 7.69 22.63 -0.31
CA ASP A 59 8.36 23.94 -0.37
C ASP A 59 7.73 24.91 -1.38
N SER A 60 6.93 24.40 -2.33
CA SER A 60 6.19 25.21 -3.30
C SER A 60 4.78 25.59 -2.83
N GLY A 61 4.35 25.11 -1.66
CA GLY A 61 3.01 25.35 -1.12
C GLY A 61 1.92 24.43 -1.65
N ASN A 62 2.28 23.41 -2.44
CA ASN A 62 1.33 22.41 -2.93
C ASN A 62 1.06 21.37 -1.84
N ASP A 63 -0.16 20.85 -1.79
CA ASP A 63 -0.46 19.70 -0.93
C ASP A 63 0.21 18.45 -1.49
N VAL A 64 0.90 17.73 -0.61
CA VAL A 64 1.42 16.38 -0.85
C VAL A 64 0.65 15.44 0.04
N VAL A 65 0.07 14.42 -0.58
CA VAL A 65 -0.92 13.57 0.02
C VAL A 65 -0.52 12.12 -0.18
N TRP A 66 -0.24 11.44 0.93
CA TRP A 66 -0.02 10.00 0.96
C TRP A 66 -1.33 9.30 1.31
N ARG A 67 -1.74 8.32 0.51
CA ARG A 67 -2.96 7.53 0.70
C ARG A 67 -2.68 6.05 0.56
N LEU A 68 -3.29 5.23 1.42
CA LEU A 68 -3.26 3.78 1.23
C LEU A 68 -4.09 3.43 0.01
N LYS A 69 -3.43 2.97 -1.06
CA LYS A 69 -4.09 2.60 -2.31
C LYS A 69 -4.77 1.24 -2.17
N GLU A 70 -4.00 0.23 -1.78
CA GLU A 70 -4.48 -1.16 -1.69
C GLU A 70 -3.56 -2.05 -0.84
N ILE A 71 -4.09 -3.20 -0.46
CA ILE A 71 -3.34 -4.35 0.05
C ILE A 71 -3.16 -5.33 -1.12
N GLU A 72 -1.95 -5.46 -1.64
CA GLU A 72 -1.71 -6.21 -2.88
C GLU A 72 -1.58 -7.72 -2.65
N TYR A 73 -0.94 -8.10 -1.55
CA TYR A 73 -0.54 -9.48 -1.31
C TYR A 73 -0.55 -9.81 0.17
N ILE A 74 -1.04 -11.00 0.51
CA ILE A 74 -0.96 -11.55 1.86
C ILE A 74 -0.54 -13.01 1.77
N ARG A 75 0.58 -13.33 2.42
CA ARG A 75 1.17 -14.66 2.44
C ARG A 75 1.35 -15.17 3.84
N LYS A 76 0.93 -16.41 4.09
CA LYS A 76 1.29 -17.10 5.32
C LYS A 76 2.77 -17.46 5.30
N LEU A 77 3.50 -17.01 6.31
CA LEU A 77 4.92 -17.30 6.50
C LEU A 77 5.12 -18.43 7.51
N GLY A 78 6.35 -18.93 7.55
CA GLY A 78 6.85 -19.74 8.66
C GLY A 78 7.10 -18.90 9.92
N VAL A 79 7.87 -19.44 10.87
CA VAL A 79 8.24 -18.71 12.09
C VAL A 79 9.31 -17.67 11.75
N VAL A 80 8.89 -16.41 11.60
CA VAL A 80 9.77 -15.26 11.32
C VAL A 80 9.28 -14.07 12.15
N THR A 81 10.19 -13.28 12.71
CA THR A 81 9.87 -12.04 13.44
C THR A 81 10.43 -10.82 12.72
N GLY A 82 9.70 -9.70 12.74
CA GLY A 82 10.09 -8.44 12.09
C GLY A 82 8.89 -7.48 12.02
N VAL A 83 9.15 -6.21 11.66
CA VAL A 83 8.10 -5.18 11.50
C VAL A 83 7.95 -4.79 10.03
N GLU A 84 9.08 -4.55 9.35
CA GLU A 84 9.16 -4.24 7.92
C GLU A 84 10.32 -5.02 7.30
N ILE A 85 10.10 -5.59 6.12
CA ILE A 85 11.10 -6.34 5.35
C ILE A 85 11.74 -5.41 4.29
N SER A 86 10.94 -4.59 3.62
CA SER A 86 11.40 -3.72 2.54
C SER A 86 10.39 -2.61 2.23
N SER A 87 10.92 -1.46 1.77
CA SER A 87 10.18 -0.40 1.08
C SER A 87 10.88 -0.09 -0.24
N ARG A 88 10.09 0.18 -1.29
CA ARG A 88 10.60 0.56 -2.62
C ARG A 88 9.64 1.53 -3.29
N PHE A 89 10.21 2.58 -3.89
CA PHE A 89 9.46 3.47 -4.77
C PHE A 89 9.30 2.91 -6.17
N GLU A 90 8.08 2.93 -6.68
CA GLU A 90 7.70 2.49 -8.02
C GLU A 90 6.81 3.55 -8.71
N GLY A 91 6.86 3.61 -10.04
CA GLY A 91 5.99 4.50 -10.82
C GLY A 91 4.61 3.89 -11.02
N TYR A 92 3.57 4.72 -10.95
CA TYR A 92 2.17 4.34 -11.13
C TYR A 92 1.49 5.22 -12.17
N PHE A 93 0.91 4.58 -13.18
CA PHE A 93 0.32 5.22 -14.34
C PHE A 93 -1.18 4.88 -14.41
N PRO A 94 -2.05 5.65 -13.73
CA PRO A 94 -3.48 5.48 -13.85
C PRO A 94 -4.00 5.94 -15.21
N ASP A 95 -5.15 5.42 -15.63
CA ASP A 95 -5.84 5.85 -16.86
C ASP A 95 -6.37 7.29 -16.80
N SER A 96 -6.41 7.88 -15.60
CA SER A 96 -6.91 9.23 -15.33
C SER A 96 -6.06 9.96 -14.30
N THR A 97 -6.02 11.29 -14.36
CA THR A 97 -5.38 12.12 -13.33
C THR A 97 -5.99 11.83 -11.96
N LEU A 98 -5.14 11.79 -10.94
CA LEU A 98 -5.54 11.72 -9.55
C LEU A 98 -5.37 13.11 -8.96
N ASP A 99 -6.39 13.58 -8.25
CA ASP A 99 -6.28 14.78 -7.44
C ASP A 99 -6.06 14.42 -5.96
N VAL A 100 -5.71 15.42 -5.15
CA VAL A 100 -5.53 15.25 -3.70
C VAL A 100 -6.80 14.84 -2.94
N GLN A 101 -7.97 14.91 -3.59
CA GLN A 101 -9.26 14.47 -3.05
C GLN A 101 -9.59 13.03 -3.43
N THR A 102 -8.75 12.39 -4.24
CA THR A 102 -8.98 11.03 -4.72
C THR A 102 -8.97 10.08 -3.54
N SER A 103 -10.08 9.36 -3.37
CA SER A 103 -10.26 8.36 -2.34
C SER A 103 -9.99 6.97 -2.91
N PHE A 104 -9.23 6.18 -2.17
CA PHE A 104 -9.04 4.77 -2.40
C PHE A 104 -9.89 3.97 -1.42
N ASN A 105 -10.21 2.71 -1.76
CA ASN A 105 -11.00 1.82 -0.90
C ASN A 105 -10.19 0.53 -0.63
N PRO A 106 -9.06 0.62 0.11
CA PRO A 106 -8.18 -0.53 0.34
C PRO A 106 -8.87 -1.66 1.12
N GLU A 107 -9.97 -1.38 1.83
CA GLU A 107 -10.81 -2.40 2.45
C GLU A 107 -11.52 -3.32 1.44
N ASN A 108 -11.64 -2.89 0.19
CA ASN A 108 -12.20 -3.68 -0.91
C ASN A 108 -11.10 -4.33 -1.77
N SER A 109 -9.83 -4.27 -1.34
CA SER A 109 -8.75 -5.00 -2.02
C SER A 109 -9.04 -6.50 -2.01
N GLU A 110 -8.65 -7.17 -3.11
CA GLU A 110 -8.64 -8.62 -3.24
C GLU A 110 -7.17 -9.07 -3.33
N PRO A 111 -6.43 -9.16 -2.20
CA PRO A 111 -5.01 -9.46 -2.25
C PRO A 111 -4.78 -10.86 -2.77
N ILE A 112 -3.72 -11.02 -3.58
CA ILE A 112 -3.30 -12.34 -4.05
C ILE A 112 -2.87 -13.17 -2.83
N THR A 113 -3.30 -14.43 -2.81
CA THR A 113 -2.95 -15.40 -1.76
C THR A 113 -2.17 -16.58 -2.34
N ASP A 114 -1.46 -17.33 -1.50
CA ASP A 114 -0.64 -18.47 -1.95
C ASP A 114 -1.43 -19.54 -2.71
N ASP A 115 -2.74 -19.71 -2.43
CA ASP A 115 -3.60 -20.68 -3.12
C ASP A 115 -3.83 -20.33 -4.59
N GLU A 116 -3.65 -19.06 -4.98
CA GLU A 116 -3.82 -18.55 -6.35
C GLU A 116 -2.50 -18.34 -7.10
N SER A 117 -1.37 -18.47 -6.41
CA SER A 117 -0.02 -18.26 -6.99
C SER A 117 0.50 -19.43 -7.85
N SER A 118 -0.32 -20.45 -8.11
CA SER A 118 0.07 -21.68 -8.83
C SER A 118 0.28 -21.50 -10.34
N THR A 119 0.16 -20.29 -10.88
CA THR A 119 0.32 -20.00 -12.30
C THR A 119 1.13 -18.73 -12.54
N TYR A 120 2.42 -18.76 -12.23
CA TYR A 120 3.45 -17.93 -12.89
C TYR A 120 4.77 -18.68 -12.99
#